data_AF-A0A9N8WAG4-F1
#
_entry.id   AF-A0A9N8WAG4-F1
#
_cell.length_a   1.000
_cell.length_b   1.000
_cell.length_c   1.000
_cell.angle_alpha   90.00
_cell.angle_beta   90.00
_cell.angle_gamma   90.00
#
_symmetry.space_group_name_H-M   'P 1'
#
loop_
_entity.id
_entity.type
_entity.pdbx_description
1 polymer ?
#
loop_
_entity_poly.entity_id
_entity_poly.type
_entity_poly.pdbx_seq_one_letter_code
_entity_poly.pdbx_strand_id
1 'polypeptide(L)'
;MNNLNNQRDKVVLPGNLSVECFEQVLIHFKNDPATLFQCLFVNRLWCRLSIPLLWSHPFEYHGFGELAANIVQIYIACLPEDERQILIDEGLELPELISPLFDYPKYLQSFESAHFTGAIMSWLSTRVKSWSSYLEGRDLDIYPYTNFVQTILGNLLFSRSKGIRDLDIVHFDEDDDSLIADIISFDEANRALSKLEKFQFDYSGWSEQEDKSSEIISNLFDFMTNCSRNIQHIYINITNISEQDLKLQQIAKSISKLIQTQHNLRDLVMLEFWNPTASATIFKALPVQAHSLTYLRLHDLYQYQFRLLLPILPILRKLETLQIISIHPGDEEPIKNVELPEPIHLKHLHYQEDKYRVDVSALIGAILEMANVNLETLSCVHVTSELVEIIGQKCPNLTHLSLSLATPEIPVSVSGLLTSTLYLRHFSIYINSAEFPFATTENLHQFAKSFPKSLLYFGFYMSITPYILDFFLKACPASFQILAVYRPEIIDENLLKVLINYANERKSLKKLLLEDFYSYEGRVITAALKEAKTVIPIIQHTISCDEPYSGPVMDNPRDLDDVWDKV
;
A
#
# COMPACT_ATOMS: atom_id res chain seq x y z
N MET A 1 -34.77 57.15 -0.51
CA MET A 1 -34.01 56.28 0.42
C MET A 1 -34.19 54.84 -0.05
N ASN A 2 -33.06 54.21 -0.35
CA ASN A 2 -32.76 52.77 -0.51
C ASN A 2 -33.54 52.00 -1.58
N ASN A 3 -32.97 51.77 -2.78
CA ASN A 3 -31.96 50.75 -3.12
C ASN A 3 -32.34 49.32 -2.72
N LEU A 4 -32.66 48.49 -3.72
CA LEU A 4 -31.87 47.30 -4.07
C LEU A 4 -32.39 46.76 -5.42
N ASN A 5 -31.58 46.99 -6.45
CA ASN A 5 -31.75 46.42 -7.79
C ASN A 5 -31.73 44.89 -7.71
N ASN A 6 -32.81 44.25 -8.17
CA ASN A 6 -32.79 42.85 -8.60
C ASN A 6 -32.01 42.74 -9.92
N GLN A 7 -30.68 42.81 -9.85
CA GLN A 7 -29.82 42.27 -10.89
C GLN A 7 -29.42 40.87 -10.46
N ARG A 8 -30.10 39.86 -11.02
CA ARG A 8 -29.52 38.52 -11.12
C ARG A 8 -28.30 38.67 -12.02
N ASP A 9 -27.12 38.72 -11.43
CA ASP A 9 -25.87 38.54 -12.15
C ASP A 9 -25.91 37.18 -12.82
N LYS A 10 -26.34 37.16 -14.09
CA LYS A 10 -26.02 36.07 -15.00
C LYS A 10 -24.51 36.13 -15.14
N VAL A 11 -23.82 35.26 -14.41
CA VAL A 11 -22.44 34.89 -14.71
C VAL A 11 -22.44 34.35 -16.14
N VAL A 12 -22.10 35.22 -17.10
CA VAL A 12 -21.83 34.83 -18.48
C VAL A 12 -20.41 34.29 -18.47
N LEU A 13 -20.28 32.97 -18.48
CA LEU A 13 -18.98 32.31 -18.60
C LEU A 13 -18.33 32.71 -19.95
N PRO A 14 -17.05 33.09 -19.97
CA PRO A 14 -16.38 33.49 -21.20
C PRO A 14 -16.08 32.26 -22.07
N GLY A 15 -16.67 32.23 -23.26
CA GLY A 15 -16.44 31.21 -24.30
C GLY A 15 -17.19 29.89 -24.05
N ASN A 16 -17.85 29.36 -25.09
CA ASN A 16 -18.48 28.03 -25.06
C ASN A 16 -17.38 26.95 -25.00
N LEU A 17 -16.80 26.74 -23.82
CA LEU A 17 -16.10 25.49 -23.51
C LEU A 17 -17.12 24.35 -23.64
N SER A 18 -16.71 23.27 -24.30
CA SER A 18 -17.58 22.11 -24.49
C SER A 18 -17.74 21.34 -23.17
N VAL A 19 -18.74 20.46 -23.09
CA VAL A 19 -18.98 19.64 -21.90
C VAL A 19 -17.74 18.79 -21.58
N GLU A 20 -17.06 18.30 -22.62
CA GLU A 20 -15.84 17.52 -22.54
C GLU A 20 -14.71 18.30 -21.86
N CYS A 21 -14.60 19.62 -22.11
CA CYS A 21 -13.61 20.45 -21.41
C CYS A 21 -13.88 20.50 -19.90
N PHE A 22 -15.14 20.61 -19.48
CA PHE A 22 -15.50 20.61 -18.07
C PHE A 22 -15.27 19.24 -17.42
N GLU A 23 -15.55 18.15 -18.12
CA GLU A 23 -15.25 16.79 -17.66
C GLU A 23 -13.74 16.61 -17.42
N GLN A 24 -12.89 17.07 -18.35
CA GLN A 24 -11.44 17.02 -18.18
C GLN A 24 -10.96 17.88 -17.01
N VAL A 25 -11.56 19.04 -16.76
CA VAL A 25 -11.22 19.83 -15.56
C VAL A 25 -11.60 19.09 -14.29
N LEU A 26 -12.81 18.52 -14.23
CA LEU A 26 -13.33 17.86 -13.04
C LEU A 26 -12.61 16.55 -12.71
N ILE A 27 -12.09 15.82 -13.71
CA ILE A 27 -11.36 14.57 -13.48
C ILE A 27 -10.07 14.80 -12.67
N HIS A 28 -9.47 15.99 -12.74
CA HIS A 28 -8.32 16.35 -11.91
C HIS A 28 -8.68 16.50 -10.42
N PHE A 29 -9.96 16.71 -10.10
CA PHE A 29 -10.46 16.80 -8.73
C PHE A 29 -11.05 15.47 -8.24
N LYS A 30 -10.94 14.36 -8.99
CA LYS A 30 -11.54 13.06 -8.61
C LYS A 30 -11.13 12.57 -7.20
N ASN A 31 -9.93 12.95 -6.75
CA ASN A 31 -9.37 12.58 -5.44
C ASN A 31 -9.53 13.71 -4.39
N ASP A 32 -10.22 14.80 -4.73
CA ASP A 32 -10.51 15.94 -3.87
C ASP A 32 -12.04 16.11 -3.74
N PRO A 33 -12.68 15.30 -2.89
CA PRO A 33 -14.13 15.34 -2.70
C PRO A 33 -14.61 16.69 -2.18
N ALA A 34 -13.79 17.44 -1.43
CA ALA A 34 -14.14 18.75 -0.94
C ALA A 34 -14.31 19.76 -2.10
N THR A 35 -13.37 19.78 -3.04
CA THR A 35 -13.47 20.62 -4.24
C THR A 35 -14.64 20.19 -5.14
N LEU A 36 -14.84 18.88 -5.33
CA LEU A 36 -15.98 18.37 -6.10
C LEU A 36 -17.33 18.73 -5.46
N PHE A 37 -17.42 18.76 -4.13
CA PHE A 37 -18.62 19.21 -3.42
C PHE A 37 -18.90 20.69 -3.70
N GLN A 38 -17.86 21.56 -3.69
CA GLN A 38 -18.03 22.97 -4.05
C GLN A 38 -18.48 23.16 -5.50
N CYS A 39 -18.03 22.29 -6.41
CA CYS A 39 -18.45 22.29 -7.81
C CYS A 39 -19.96 22.10 -8.00
N LEU A 40 -20.65 21.44 -7.06
CA LEU A 40 -22.11 21.25 -7.09
C LEU A 40 -22.88 22.56 -7.10
N PHE A 41 -22.34 23.61 -6.49
CA PHE A 41 -23.01 24.91 -6.32
C PHE A 41 -22.72 25.90 -7.43
N VAL A 42 -21.81 25.59 -8.37
CA VAL A 42 -21.42 26.48 -9.46
C VAL A 42 -22.58 26.69 -10.44
N ASN A 43 -23.08 25.60 -11.03
CA ASN A 43 -24.28 25.58 -11.87
C ASN A 43 -24.75 24.14 -12.14
N ARG A 44 -25.88 23.98 -12.84
CA ARG A 44 -26.49 22.67 -13.15
C ARG A 44 -25.57 21.73 -13.95
N LEU A 45 -24.69 22.26 -14.82
CA LEU A 45 -23.76 21.43 -15.59
C LEU A 45 -22.69 20.85 -14.68
N TRP A 46 -22.02 21.70 -13.89
CA TRP A 46 -21.01 21.27 -12.93
C TRP A 46 -21.58 20.29 -11.91
N CYS A 47 -22.75 20.57 -11.36
CA CYS A 47 -23.46 19.63 -10.48
C CYS A 47 -23.63 18.24 -11.12
N ARG A 48 -24.12 18.18 -12.37
CA ARG A 48 -24.33 16.90 -13.07
C ARG A 48 -23.04 16.13 -13.37
N LEU A 49 -21.93 16.83 -13.57
CA LEU A 49 -20.63 16.21 -13.89
C LEU A 49 -19.85 15.82 -12.62
N SER A 50 -20.00 16.55 -11.53
CA SER A 50 -19.32 16.27 -10.26
C SER A 50 -19.98 15.14 -9.46
N ILE A 51 -21.30 14.97 -9.53
CA ILE A 51 -22.01 13.90 -8.80
C ILE A 51 -21.46 12.49 -9.12
N PRO A 52 -21.27 12.09 -10.39
CA PRO A 52 -20.67 10.79 -10.71
C PRO A 52 -19.28 10.58 -10.12
N LEU A 53 -18.48 11.65 -9.98
CA LEU A 53 -17.14 11.58 -9.40
C LEU A 53 -17.22 11.44 -7.88
N LEU A 54 -18.05 12.24 -7.22
CA LEU A 54 -18.27 12.16 -5.77
C LEU A 54 -18.83 10.81 -5.33
N TRP A 55 -19.78 10.26 -6.10
CA TRP A 55 -20.49 9.03 -5.77
C TRP A 55 -19.84 7.76 -6.33
N SER A 56 -18.65 7.88 -6.93
CA SER A 56 -17.87 6.71 -7.36
C SER A 56 -17.27 5.93 -6.18
N HIS A 57 -16.86 6.62 -5.11
CA HIS A 57 -16.22 6.07 -3.90
C HIS A 57 -16.87 6.71 -2.66
N PRO A 58 -18.18 6.49 -2.44
CA PRO A 58 -18.95 7.24 -1.45
C PRO A 58 -18.45 7.01 -0.01
N PHE A 59 -17.87 5.84 0.27
CA PHE A 59 -17.46 5.44 1.61
C PHE A 59 -15.97 5.69 1.92
N GLU A 60 -15.11 5.84 0.90
CA GLU A 60 -13.62 5.95 1.01
C GLU A 60 -13.17 7.01 2.05
N TYR A 61 -13.87 8.14 2.16
CA TYR A 61 -13.50 9.23 3.08
C TYR A 61 -14.37 9.30 4.34
N HIS A 62 -15.47 8.56 4.37
CA HIS A 62 -16.55 8.70 5.35
C HIS A 62 -17.14 7.34 5.71
N GLY A 63 -16.30 6.39 6.15
CA GLY A 63 -16.75 5.04 6.53
C GLY A 63 -17.45 4.96 7.90
N PHE A 64 -17.36 6.00 8.73
CA PHE A 64 -17.94 6.01 10.09
C PHE A 64 -18.52 7.38 10.46
N GLY A 65 -19.45 7.40 11.41
CA GLY A 65 -20.03 8.62 11.98
C GLY A 65 -21.16 9.24 11.15
N GLU A 66 -21.44 10.53 11.40
CA GLU A 66 -22.63 11.21 10.86
C GLU A 66 -22.63 11.33 9.33
N LEU A 67 -21.47 11.60 8.72
CA LEU A 67 -21.35 11.69 7.26
C LEU A 67 -21.62 10.34 6.59
N ALA A 68 -21.11 9.25 7.18
CA ALA A 68 -21.36 7.88 6.75
C ALA A 68 -22.86 7.53 6.83
N ALA A 69 -23.48 7.90 7.96
CA ALA A 69 -24.92 7.70 8.16
C ALA A 69 -25.77 8.47 7.13
N ASN A 70 -25.35 9.68 6.73
CA ASN A 70 -26.03 10.45 5.71
C ASN A 70 -25.95 9.80 4.32
N ILE A 71 -24.83 9.14 4.00
CA ILE A 71 -24.69 8.37 2.75
C ILE A 71 -25.70 7.21 2.75
N VAL A 72 -25.76 6.44 3.83
CA VAL A 72 -26.75 5.36 4.00
C VAL A 72 -28.17 5.91 3.87
N GLN A 73 -28.47 7.04 4.50
CA GLN A 73 -29.78 7.69 4.41
C GLN A 73 -30.18 8.04 2.96
N ILE A 74 -29.22 8.44 2.12
CA ILE A 74 -29.46 8.71 0.71
C ILE A 74 -29.74 7.42 -0.06
N TYR A 75 -29.06 6.32 0.24
CA TYR A 75 -29.36 5.03 -0.38
C TYR A 75 -30.71 4.46 0.05
N ILE A 76 -31.07 4.60 1.33
CA ILE A 76 -32.41 4.28 1.83
C ILE A 76 -33.48 5.08 1.07
N ALA A 77 -33.20 6.35 0.74
CA ALA A 77 -34.09 7.18 -0.06
C ALA A 77 -34.18 6.77 -1.54
N CYS A 78 -33.23 5.96 -2.03
CA CYS A 78 -33.23 5.40 -3.37
C CYS A 78 -33.92 4.03 -3.46
N LEU A 79 -34.32 3.43 -2.33
CA LEU A 79 -35.01 2.16 -2.29
C LEU A 79 -36.42 2.25 -2.89
N PRO A 80 -36.91 1.17 -3.53
CA PRO A 80 -38.32 0.99 -3.81
C PRO A 80 -39.18 1.12 -2.54
N GLU A 81 -40.45 1.48 -2.74
CA GLU A 81 -41.41 1.70 -1.64
C GLU A 81 -41.63 0.44 -0.79
N ASP A 82 -41.66 -0.72 -1.44
CA ASP A 82 -41.85 -2.04 -0.85
C ASP A 82 -40.63 -2.50 -0.02
N GLU A 83 -39.41 -2.38 -0.56
CA GLU A 83 -38.19 -2.65 0.20
C GLU A 83 -38.04 -1.73 1.41
N ARG A 84 -38.50 -0.48 1.29
CA ARG A 84 -38.52 0.44 2.42
C ARG A 84 -39.55 0.06 3.48
N GLN A 85 -40.72 -0.41 3.06
CA GLN A 85 -41.75 -0.88 3.99
C GLN A 85 -41.23 -2.06 4.83
N ILE A 86 -40.46 -2.96 4.21
CA ILE A 86 -39.78 -4.06 4.90
C ILE A 86 -38.89 -3.55 6.05
N LEU A 87 -38.12 -2.47 5.86
CA LEU A 87 -37.31 -1.87 6.92
C LEU A 87 -38.16 -1.33 8.09
N ILE A 88 -39.30 -0.71 7.78
CA ILE A 88 -40.23 -0.16 8.78
C ILE A 88 -40.89 -1.29 9.57
N ASP A 89 -41.28 -2.37 8.89
CA ASP A 89 -41.94 -3.53 9.49
C ASP A 89 -41.02 -4.27 10.47
N GLU A 90 -39.71 -4.26 10.23
CA GLU A 90 -38.67 -4.72 11.16
C GLU A 90 -38.38 -3.72 12.30
N GLY A 91 -39.14 -2.63 12.41
CA GLY A 91 -39.09 -1.70 13.54
C GLY A 91 -38.06 -0.57 13.41
N LEU A 92 -37.49 -0.34 12.22
CA LEU A 92 -36.57 0.77 11.99
C LEU A 92 -37.32 2.09 11.75
N GLU A 93 -36.88 3.14 12.45
CA GLU A 93 -37.40 4.48 12.21
C GLU A 93 -36.73 5.15 11.03
N LEU A 94 -37.52 5.43 10.00
CA LEU A 94 -37.06 6.16 8.83
C LEU A 94 -37.53 7.62 8.90
N PRO A 95 -36.65 8.61 8.64
CA PRO A 95 -37.06 10.02 8.60
C PRO A 95 -37.96 10.31 7.39
N GLU A 96 -38.66 11.45 7.43
CA GLU A 96 -39.45 11.92 6.28
C GLU A 96 -38.56 12.10 5.04
N LEU A 97 -39.01 11.53 3.92
CA LEU A 97 -38.22 11.42 2.70
C LEU A 97 -38.19 12.71 1.90
N ILE A 98 -36.97 13.06 1.45
CA ILE A 98 -36.75 13.93 0.31
C ILE A 98 -36.41 13.02 -0.87
N SER A 99 -37.19 13.11 -1.95
CA SER A 99 -36.94 12.33 -3.16
C SER A 99 -35.52 12.61 -3.68
N PRO A 100 -34.71 11.57 -3.95
CA PRO A 100 -33.33 11.76 -4.35
C PRO A 100 -33.27 12.45 -5.72
N LEU A 101 -32.46 13.51 -5.81
CA LEU A 101 -32.30 14.29 -7.03
C LEU A 101 -31.64 13.49 -8.16
N PHE A 102 -30.82 12.51 -7.78
CA PHE A 102 -30.11 11.62 -8.69
C PHE A 102 -30.35 10.17 -8.27
N ASP A 103 -30.27 9.29 -9.25
CA ASP A 103 -30.10 7.85 -8.99
C ASP A 103 -28.64 7.62 -8.57
N TYR A 104 -28.39 7.75 -7.27
CA TYR A 104 -27.05 7.65 -6.68
C TYR A 104 -26.41 6.25 -6.80
N PRO A 105 -27.15 5.14 -6.54
CA PRO A 105 -26.59 3.78 -6.66
C PRO A 105 -25.87 3.49 -7.98
N LYS A 106 -26.34 4.05 -9.10
CA LYS A 106 -25.74 3.79 -10.43
C LYS A 106 -24.33 4.34 -10.61
N TYR A 107 -23.88 5.25 -9.73
CA TYR A 107 -22.57 5.89 -9.81
C TYR A 107 -21.49 5.14 -9.04
N LEU A 108 -21.86 4.16 -8.21
CA LEU A 108 -20.93 3.35 -7.44
C LEU A 108 -19.90 2.66 -8.35
N GLN A 109 -18.61 2.89 -8.07
CA GLN A 109 -17.50 2.24 -8.77
C GLN A 109 -16.55 1.51 -7.81
N SER A 110 -16.52 1.87 -6.53
CA SER A 110 -15.82 1.14 -5.47
C SER A 110 -16.80 0.63 -4.42
N PHE A 111 -16.63 -0.62 -4.01
CA PHE A 111 -17.34 -1.21 -2.88
C PHE A 111 -16.33 -1.71 -1.84
N GLU A 112 -16.31 -1.06 -0.68
CA GLU A 112 -15.41 -1.35 0.44
C GLU A 112 -16.24 -1.89 1.62
N SER A 113 -16.10 -3.18 1.92
CA SER A 113 -16.98 -3.89 2.87
C SER A 113 -16.97 -3.28 4.26
N ALA A 114 -15.78 -3.04 4.83
CA ALA A 114 -15.64 -2.51 6.19
C ALA A 114 -16.27 -1.12 6.33
N HIS A 115 -16.03 -0.23 5.36
CA HIS A 115 -16.63 1.11 5.38
C HIS A 115 -18.14 1.08 5.11
N PHE A 116 -18.63 0.15 4.29
CA PHE A 116 -20.06 -0.04 4.07
C PHE A 116 -20.77 -0.51 5.35
N THR A 117 -20.23 -1.53 6.02
CA THR A 117 -20.74 -2.04 7.30
C THR A 117 -20.68 -0.96 8.38
N GLY A 118 -19.54 -0.27 8.51
CA GLY A 118 -19.37 0.83 9.45
C GLY A 118 -20.35 1.99 9.26
N ALA A 119 -20.67 2.32 8.00
CA ALA A 119 -21.65 3.34 7.66
C ALA A 119 -23.07 2.93 8.07
N ILE A 120 -23.44 1.66 7.86
CA ILE A 120 -24.73 1.10 8.27
C ILE A 120 -24.85 1.10 9.79
N MET A 121 -23.83 0.63 10.51
CA MET A 121 -23.80 0.66 11.98
C MET A 121 -23.95 2.10 12.51
N SER A 122 -23.24 3.05 11.89
CA SER A 122 -23.34 4.47 12.23
C SER A 122 -24.76 4.99 12.00
N TRP A 123 -25.41 4.62 10.90
CA TRP A 123 -26.80 4.99 10.62
C TRP A 123 -27.77 4.38 11.64
N LEU A 124 -27.68 3.07 11.89
CA LEU A 124 -28.52 2.34 12.84
C LEU A 124 -28.43 2.90 14.26
N SER A 125 -27.24 3.31 14.70
CA SER A 125 -27.03 3.91 16.02
C SER A 125 -27.91 5.15 16.28
N THR A 126 -28.38 5.82 15.22
CA THR A 126 -29.25 6.99 15.31
C THR A 126 -30.75 6.70 15.11
N ARG A 127 -31.11 5.45 14.78
CA ARG A 127 -32.46 5.03 14.37
C ARG A 127 -33.08 3.96 15.24
N VAL A 128 -32.27 3.17 15.93
CA VAL A 128 -32.78 2.18 16.89
C VAL A 128 -33.17 2.92 18.18
N LYS A 129 -34.47 3.02 18.47
CA LYS A 129 -35.00 3.68 19.67
C LYS A 129 -34.41 3.06 20.96
N SER A 130 -33.53 3.79 21.62
CA SER A 130 -33.23 3.59 23.04
C SER A 130 -34.26 4.32 23.90
N TRP A 131 -35.16 3.56 24.53
CA TRP A 131 -35.68 3.97 25.85
C TRP A 131 -35.84 2.80 26.82
N SER A 132 -35.85 1.54 26.35
CA SER A 132 -36.01 0.35 27.20
C SER A 132 -34.70 -0.37 27.55
N SER A 133 -33.69 -0.40 26.68
CA SER A 133 -32.45 -1.19 26.88
C SER A 133 -31.45 -0.55 27.85
N TYR A 134 -31.34 0.78 27.89
CA TYR A 134 -30.46 1.50 28.82
C TYR A 134 -30.85 1.33 30.30
N LEU A 135 -32.13 1.04 30.60
CA LEU A 135 -32.61 0.79 31.96
C LEU A 135 -32.34 -0.66 32.43
N GLU A 136 -32.05 -1.58 31.51
CA GLU A 136 -31.77 -2.99 31.82
C GLU A 136 -30.28 -3.36 31.76
N GLY A 137 -29.39 -2.43 31.42
CA GLY A 137 -27.94 -2.66 31.41
C GLY A 137 -27.46 -3.67 30.36
N ARG A 138 -28.23 -3.87 29.26
CA ARG A 138 -27.82 -4.68 28.12
C ARG A 138 -27.45 -3.79 26.95
N ASP A 139 -26.25 -3.96 26.41
CA ASP A 139 -25.84 -3.33 25.16
C ASP A 139 -26.81 -3.74 24.04
N LEU A 140 -27.18 -2.78 23.19
CA LEU A 140 -28.03 -3.02 22.02
C LEU A 140 -27.23 -3.86 21.01
N ASP A 141 -27.65 -5.10 20.81
CA ASP A 141 -27.12 -5.93 19.74
C ASP A 141 -27.67 -5.43 18.39
N ILE A 142 -26.90 -4.56 17.73
CA ILE A 142 -27.24 -4.00 16.42
C ILE A 142 -26.85 -4.92 15.26
N TYR A 143 -26.09 -6.00 15.51
CA TYR A 143 -25.55 -6.86 14.45
C TYR A 143 -26.64 -7.49 13.56
N PRO A 144 -27.74 -8.03 14.09
CA PRO A 144 -28.81 -8.57 13.24
C PRO A 144 -29.40 -7.52 12.29
N TYR A 145 -29.57 -6.29 12.77
CA TYR A 145 -30.05 -5.17 11.95
C TYR A 145 -29.01 -4.73 10.92
N THR A 146 -27.73 -4.76 11.27
CA THR A 146 -26.63 -4.47 10.34
C THR A 146 -26.68 -5.42 9.16
N ASN A 147 -26.71 -6.73 9.41
CA ASN A 147 -26.74 -7.75 8.35
C ASN A 147 -27.99 -7.59 7.47
N PHE A 148 -29.15 -7.37 8.09
CA PHE A 148 -30.40 -7.17 7.35
C PHE A 148 -30.38 -5.94 6.42
N VAL A 149 -29.96 -4.78 6.94
CA VAL A 149 -29.86 -3.54 6.15
C VAL A 149 -28.79 -3.67 5.07
N GLN A 150 -27.70 -4.36 5.39
CA GLN A 150 -26.61 -4.65 4.46
C GLN A 150 -27.08 -5.48 3.28
N THR A 151 -27.90 -6.52 3.49
CA THR A 151 -28.44 -7.32 2.39
C THR A 151 -29.35 -6.48 1.47
N ILE A 152 -30.23 -5.65 2.03
CA ILE A 152 -31.15 -4.78 1.26
C ILE A 152 -30.36 -3.75 0.45
N LEU A 153 -29.46 -3.01 1.10
CA LEU A 153 -28.67 -1.98 0.43
C LEU A 153 -27.66 -2.58 -0.55
N GLY A 154 -27.08 -3.75 -0.23
CA GLY A 154 -26.20 -4.48 -1.14
C GLY A 154 -26.90 -4.84 -2.44
N ASN A 155 -28.13 -5.39 -2.35
CA ASN A 155 -28.97 -5.66 -3.52
C ASN A 155 -29.25 -4.39 -4.33
N LEU A 156 -29.63 -3.28 -3.68
CA LEU A 156 -29.85 -2.00 -4.36
C LEU A 156 -28.60 -1.54 -5.12
N LEU A 157 -27.43 -1.61 -4.49
CA LEU A 157 -26.17 -1.13 -5.04
C LEU A 157 -25.71 -1.98 -6.22
N PHE A 158 -25.71 -3.31 -6.08
CA PHE A 158 -25.26 -4.23 -7.13
C PHE A 158 -26.26 -4.26 -8.30
N SER A 159 -27.56 -4.28 -8.02
CA SER A 159 -28.60 -4.29 -9.07
C SER A 159 -28.60 -3.03 -9.93
N ARG A 160 -28.25 -1.87 -9.37
CA ARG A 160 -28.26 -0.59 -10.08
C ARG A 160 -26.89 -0.13 -10.55
N SER A 161 -25.80 -0.76 -10.09
CA SER A 161 -24.44 -0.42 -10.52
C SER A 161 -24.29 -0.56 -12.04
N LYS A 162 -23.50 0.34 -12.64
CA LYS A 162 -23.10 0.28 -14.06
C LYS A 162 -21.80 -0.49 -14.28
N GLY A 163 -21.25 -1.06 -13.22
CA GLY A 163 -19.99 -1.78 -13.19
C GLY A 163 -19.11 -1.25 -12.06
N ILE A 164 -18.88 -2.09 -11.07
CA ILE A 164 -17.91 -1.89 -10.01
C ILE A 164 -16.53 -2.16 -10.60
N ARG A 165 -15.59 -1.25 -10.33
CA ARG A 165 -14.19 -1.30 -10.77
C ARG A 165 -13.26 -1.69 -9.63
N ASP A 166 -13.62 -1.36 -8.40
CA ASP A 166 -12.85 -1.65 -7.20
C ASP A 166 -13.74 -2.40 -6.18
N LEU A 167 -13.24 -3.53 -5.70
CA LEU A 167 -13.91 -4.36 -4.70
C LEU A 167 -12.90 -4.67 -3.61
N ASP A 168 -13.15 -4.15 -2.42
CA ASP A 168 -12.36 -4.38 -1.22
C ASP A 168 -13.23 -5.09 -0.19
N ILE A 169 -12.82 -6.29 0.18
CA ILE A 169 -13.49 -7.13 1.17
C ILE A 169 -12.52 -7.36 2.31
N VAL A 170 -12.83 -6.76 3.44
CA VAL A 170 -12.16 -6.95 4.73
C VAL A 170 -13.10 -7.71 5.67
N HIS A 171 -12.59 -8.76 6.29
CA HIS A 171 -13.22 -9.56 7.33
C HIS A 171 -12.27 -9.69 8.52
N PHE A 172 -12.67 -9.16 9.67
CA PHE A 172 -11.93 -9.33 10.92
C PHE A 172 -12.42 -10.57 11.65
N ASP A 173 -11.61 -11.08 12.58
CA ASP A 173 -11.98 -12.25 13.36
C ASP A 173 -13.42 -12.08 13.88
N GLU A 174 -13.73 -11.00 14.62
CA GLU A 174 -15.05 -10.77 15.25
C GLU A 174 -16.26 -10.68 14.31
N ASP A 175 -16.06 -10.68 12.99
CA ASP A 175 -17.12 -10.52 11.99
C ASP A 175 -17.85 -11.84 11.67
N ASP A 176 -19.05 -11.71 11.11
CA ASP A 176 -19.81 -12.80 10.50
C ASP A 176 -19.52 -12.85 8.99
N ASP A 177 -19.16 -14.04 8.48
CA ASP A 177 -18.92 -14.34 7.06
C ASP A 177 -20.08 -13.96 6.12
N SER A 178 -21.27 -13.69 6.66
CA SER A 178 -22.49 -13.35 5.95
C SER A 178 -22.31 -12.34 4.82
N LEU A 179 -21.51 -11.28 4.99
CA LEU A 179 -21.28 -10.30 3.91
C LEU A 179 -20.58 -10.92 2.70
N ILE A 180 -19.62 -11.82 2.92
CA ILE A 180 -18.90 -12.51 1.85
C ILE A 180 -19.86 -13.42 1.08
N ALA A 181 -20.73 -14.14 1.80
CA ALA A 181 -21.77 -14.97 1.22
C ALA A 181 -22.86 -14.14 0.49
N ASP A 182 -23.15 -12.94 1.00
CA ASP A 182 -24.16 -12.06 0.43
C ASP A 182 -23.72 -11.49 -0.92
N ILE A 183 -22.45 -11.12 -1.09
CA ILE A 183 -21.92 -10.54 -2.33
C ILE A 183 -22.20 -11.43 -3.55
N ILE A 184 -22.05 -12.75 -3.42
CA ILE A 184 -22.33 -13.69 -4.51
C ILE A 184 -23.82 -13.89 -4.77
N SER A 185 -24.66 -13.53 -3.80
CA SER A 185 -26.12 -13.67 -3.84
C SER A 185 -26.84 -12.40 -4.31
N PHE A 186 -26.18 -11.25 -4.30
CA PHE A 186 -26.81 -9.98 -4.67
C PHE A 186 -27.33 -9.97 -6.11
N ASP A 187 -28.44 -9.27 -6.29
CA ASP A 187 -29.08 -9.10 -7.58
C ASP A 187 -28.12 -8.46 -8.61
N GLU A 188 -28.04 -9.07 -9.79
CA GLU A 188 -27.15 -8.66 -10.89
C GLU A 188 -25.66 -8.60 -10.52
N ALA A 189 -25.20 -9.30 -9.48
CA ALA A 189 -23.80 -9.25 -9.05
C ALA A 189 -22.80 -9.62 -10.16
N ASN A 190 -23.13 -10.60 -11.01
CA ASN A 190 -22.33 -10.95 -12.18
C ASN A 190 -22.13 -9.75 -13.13
N ARG A 191 -23.17 -8.94 -13.34
CA ARG A 191 -23.11 -7.74 -14.19
C ARG A 191 -22.35 -6.62 -13.49
N ALA A 192 -22.58 -6.43 -12.19
CA ALA A 192 -21.90 -5.43 -11.39
C ALA A 192 -20.38 -5.64 -11.37
N LEU A 193 -19.93 -6.88 -11.14
CA LEU A 193 -18.50 -7.20 -11.05
C LEU A 193 -17.82 -7.43 -12.42
N SER A 194 -18.57 -7.46 -13.53
CA SER A 194 -18.01 -7.73 -14.86
C SER A 194 -16.93 -6.74 -15.35
N LYS A 195 -16.84 -5.56 -14.72
CA LYS A 195 -15.87 -4.50 -15.05
C LYS A 195 -14.81 -4.30 -13.97
N LEU A 196 -14.65 -5.28 -13.07
CA LEU A 196 -13.70 -5.20 -11.98
C LEU A 196 -12.27 -5.07 -12.50
N GLU A 197 -11.53 -4.11 -11.96
CA GLU A 197 -10.14 -3.78 -12.29
C GLU A 197 -9.22 -3.99 -11.09
N LYS A 198 -9.74 -3.83 -9.87
CA LYS A 198 -9.04 -4.03 -8.61
C LYS A 198 -9.85 -4.94 -7.70
N PHE A 199 -9.16 -5.87 -7.07
CA PHE A 199 -9.74 -6.77 -6.09
C PHE A 199 -8.82 -6.89 -4.88
N GLN A 200 -9.32 -6.52 -3.72
CA GLN A 200 -8.66 -6.66 -2.43
C GLN A 200 -9.49 -7.59 -1.54
N PHE A 201 -8.81 -8.55 -0.94
CA PHE A 201 -9.41 -9.52 -0.05
C PHE A 201 -8.52 -9.66 1.17
N ASP A 202 -9.00 -9.20 2.33
CA ASP A 202 -8.37 -9.36 3.63
C ASP A 202 -9.29 -10.17 4.53
N TYR A 203 -8.83 -11.33 4.95
CA TYR A 203 -9.61 -12.26 5.74
C TYR A 203 -8.79 -12.74 6.93
N SER A 204 -9.33 -12.51 8.13
CA SER A 204 -8.88 -13.07 9.38
C SER A 204 -10.03 -13.86 9.99
N GLY A 205 -9.82 -15.16 10.24
CA GLY A 205 -10.84 -16.06 10.81
C GLY A 205 -10.56 -16.48 12.25
N TRP A 206 -11.58 -16.92 12.98
CA TRP A 206 -11.38 -17.58 14.29
C TRP A 206 -11.10 -19.08 14.14
N SER A 207 -10.13 -19.59 14.90
CA SER A 207 -9.72 -21.00 14.86
C SER A 207 -10.63 -21.95 15.68
N GLU A 208 -11.94 -21.95 15.43
CA GLU A 208 -12.83 -22.97 16.02
C GLU A 208 -13.12 -24.14 15.05
N GLN A 209 -13.43 -25.32 15.60
CA GLN A 209 -13.72 -26.53 14.80
C GLN A 209 -15.07 -26.41 14.08
N GLU A 210 -15.12 -26.87 12.82
CA GLU A 210 -16.28 -26.84 11.90
C GLU A 210 -16.62 -25.51 11.21
N ASP A 211 -15.60 -24.71 10.92
CA ASP A 211 -15.78 -23.46 10.16
C ASP A 211 -16.04 -23.67 8.64
N LYS A 212 -17.06 -22.98 8.09
CA LYS A 212 -17.43 -22.93 6.66
C LYS A 212 -16.69 -21.85 5.86
N SER A 213 -15.87 -21.02 6.49
CA SER A 213 -15.10 -19.94 5.85
C SER A 213 -14.41 -20.38 4.56
N SER A 214 -13.73 -21.53 4.55
CA SER A 214 -13.03 -21.97 3.34
C SER A 214 -13.94 -22.21 2.14
N GLU A 215 -15.18 -22.67 2.37
CA GLU A 215 -16.19 -22.84 1.34
C GLU A 215 -16.69 -21.48 0.85
N ILE A 216 -17.00 -20.56 1.78
CA ILE A 216 -17.49 -19.21 1.48
C ILE A 216 -16.46 -18.43 0.66
N ILE A 217 -15.20 -18.41 1.12
CA ILE A 217 -14.06 -17.80 0.43
C ILE A 217 -13.92 -18.41 -0.97
N SER A 218 -13.86 -19.74 -1.07
CA SER A 218 -13.69 -20.41 -2.37
C SER A 218 -14.84 -20.10 -3.34
N ASN A 219 -16.08 -20.05 -2.85
CA ASN A 219 -17.26 -19.71 -3.64
C ASN A 219 -17.20 -18.28 -4.18
N LEU A 220 -16.73 -17.32 -3.38
CA LEU A 220 -16.49 -15.95 -3.85
C LEU A 220 -15.46 -15.93 -5.00
N PHE A 221 -14.30 -16.56 -4.82
CA PHE A 221 -13.25 -16.62 -5.85
C PHE A 221 -13.74 -17.32 -7.13
N ASP A 222 -14.51 -18.41 -7.01
CA ASP A 222 -15.10 -19.11 -8.14
C ASP A 222 -16.20 -18.29 -8.84
N PHE A 223 -16.99 -17.52 -8.09
CA PHE A 223 -17.97 -16.60 -8.64
C PHE A 223 -17.28 -15.51 -9.48
N MET A 224 -16.27 -14.84 -8.91
CA MET A 224 -15.50 -13.80 -9.60
C MET A 224 -14.79 -14.34 -10.84
N THR A 225 -14.29 -15.57 -10.80
CA THR A 225 -13.69 -16.24 -11.96
C THR A 225 -14.65 -16.31 -13.16
N ASN A 226 -15.96 -16.39 -12.91
CA ASN A 226 -16.96 -16.49 -13.97
C ASN A 226 -17.33 -15.11 -14.54
N CYS A 227 -17.39 -14.07 -13.72
CA CYS A 227 -17.88 -12.76 -14.14
C CYS A 227 -16.77 -11.72 -14.44
N SER A 228 -15.60 -11.84 -13.81
CA SER A 228 -14.51 -10.84 -13.89
C SER A 228 -13.33 -11.36 -14.72
N ARG A 229 -13.02 -10.67 -15.83
CA ARG A 229 -11.95 -11.06 -16.78
C ARG A 229 -10.86 -10.01 -16.97
N ASN A 230 -11.00 -8.85 -16.34
CA ASN A 230 -10.12 -7.70 -16.53
C ASN A 230 -9.56 -7.15 -15.21
N ILE A 231 -9.48 -7.99 -14.16
CA ILE A 231 -8.83 -7.60 -12.92
C ILE A 231 -7.33 -7.43 -13.22
N GLN A 232 -6.83 -6.24 -12.92
CA GLN A 232 -5.46 -5.82 -13.14
C GLN A 232 -4.65 -5.86 -11.85
N HIS A 233 -5.30 -5.69 -10.70
CA HIS A 233 -4.66 -5.64 -9.39
C HIS A 233 -5.39 -6.60 -8.44
N ILE A 234 -4.65 -7.58 -7.91
CA ILE A 234 -5.15 -8.52 -6.91
C ILE A 234 -4.30 -8.40 -5.66
N TYR A 235 -4.96 -8.14 -4.53
CA TYR A 235 -4.40 -8.24 -3.19
C TYR A 235 -5.18 -9.30 -2.42
N ILE A 236 -4.46 -10.25 -1.81
CA ILE A 236 -5.06 -11.31 -0.99
C ILE A 236 -4.24 -11.43 0.29
N ASN A 237 -4.89 -11.23 1.43
CA ASN A 237 -4.40 -11.55 2.76
C ASN A 237 -5.38 -12.53 3.41
N ILE A 238 -4.87 -13.68 3.84
CA ILE A 238 -5.69 -14.71 4.48
C ILE A 238 -4.92 -15.25 5.69
N THR A 239 -5.42 -14.96 6.87
CA THR A 239 -4.79 -15.29 8.15
C THR A 239 -5.74 -16.14 9.01
N ASN A 240 -5.19 -16.82 10.02
CA ASN A 240 -5.94 -17.57 11.04
C ASN A 240 -6.97 -18.62 10.54
N ILE A 241 -6.90 -19.06 9.29
CA ILE A 241 -7.72 -20.18 8.80
C ILE A 241 -7.23 -21.50 9.40
N SER A 242 -8.16 -22.35 9.87
CA SER A 242 -7.84 -23.69 10.38
C SER A 242 -6.91 -24.43 9.40
N GLU A 243 -5.73 -24.86 9.86
CA GLU A 243 -4.65 -25.46 9.05
C GLU A 243 -4.98 -26.85 8.46
N GLN A 244 -6.24 -27.21 8.34
CA GLN A 244 -6.62 -28.45 7.68
C GLN A 244 -6.24 -28.37 6.19
N ASP A 245 -5.23 -29.14 5.78
CA ASP A 245 -4.64 -29.16 4.44
C ASP A 245 -5.66 -29.14 3.28
N LEU A 246 -6.78 -29.84 3.46
CA LEU A 246 -7.85 -29.95 2.46
C LEU A 246 -8.58 -28.62 2.20
N LYS A 247 -8.78 -27.78 3.24
CA LYS A 247 -9.49 -26.50 3.15
C LYS A 247 -8.64 -25.43 2.46
N LEU A 248 -7.36 -25.31 2.84
CA LEU A 248 -6.42 -24.38 2.20
C LEU A 248 -6.18 -24.71 0.72
N GLN A 249 -6.11 -26.00 0.38
CA GLN A 249 -5.98 -26.42 -1.00
C GLN A 249 -7.18 -26.01 -1.86
N GLN A 250 -8.40 -26.00 -1.31
CA GLN A 250 -9.60 -25.57 -2.02
C GLN A 250 -9.50 -24.08 -2.37
N ILE A 251 -9.21 -23.24 -1.38
CA ILE A 251 -9.03 -21.79 -1.57
C ILE A 251 -7.96 -21.51 -2.61
N ALA A 252 -6.79 -22.17 -2.50
CA ALA A 252 -5.69 -22.00 -3.45
C ALA A 252 -6.06 -22.38 -4.89
N LYS A 253 -6.93 -23.38 -5.09
CA LYS A 253 -7.45 -23.74 -6.43
C LYS A 253 -8.35 -22.64 -6.98
N SER A 254 -9.27 -22.11 -6.19
CA SER A 254 -10.18 -21.05 -6.62
C SER A 254 -9.43 -19.75 -6.92
N ILE A 255 -8.45 -19.35 -6.08
CA ILE A 255 -7.54 -18.23 -6.37
C ILE A 255 -6.75 -18.46 -7.67
N SER A 256 -6.17 -19.65 -7.84
CA SER A 256 -5.40 -19.98 -9.05
C SER A 256 -6.24 -19.84 -10.32
N LYS A 257 -7.51 -20.28 -10.26
CA LYS A 257 -8.45 -20.17 -11.37
C LYS A 257 -8.81 -18.70 -11.66
N LEU A 258 -8.99 -17.88 -10.62
CA LEU A 258 -9.18 -16.44 -10.77
C LEU A 258 -7.96 -15.81 -11.49
N ILE A 259 -6.75 -16.09 -11.02
CA ILE A 259 -5.50 -15.59 -11.64
C ILE A 259 -5.41 -16.02 -13.11
N GLN A 260 -5.65 -17.30 -13.42
CA GLN A 260 -5.55 -17.82 -14.79
C GLN A 260 -6.55 -17.22 -15.77
N THR A 261 -7.69 -16.74 -15.27
CA THR A 261 -8.78 -16.24 -16.13
C THR A 261 -8.69 -14.76 -16.47
N GLN A 262 -7.76 -14.01 -15.85
CA GLN A 262 -7.58 -12.60 -16.14
C GLN A 262 -6.81 -12.38 -17.45
N HIS A 263 -7.17 -11.34 -18.19
CA HIS A 263 -6.53 -11.00 -19.46
C HIS A 263 -5.28 -10.11 -19.33
N ASN A 264 -5.16 -9.36 -18.22
CA ASN A 264 -4.15 -8.34 -18.06
C ASN A 264 -3.84 -8.12 -16.56
N LEU A 265 -3.60 -9.20 -15.82
CA LEU A 265 -3.19 -9.09 -14.41
C LEU A 265 -1.79 -8.47 -14.36
N ARG A 266 -1.64 -7.33 -13.68
CA ARG A 266 -0.41 -6.54 -13.58
C ARG A 266 0.24 -6.68 -12.20
N ASP A 267 -0.58 -6.60 -11.16
CA ASP A 267 -0.11 -6.63 -9.79
C ASP A 267 -0.75 -7.81 -9.05
N LEU A 268 0.08 -8.62 -8.42
CA LEU A 268 -0.34 -9.68 -7.51
C LEU A 268 0.37 -9.52 -6.17
N VAL A 269 -0.41 -9.31 -5.12
CA VAL A 269 0.05 -9.23 -3.74
C VAL A 269 -0.60 -10.38 -2.98
N MET A 270 0.20 -11.21 -2.33
CA MET A 270 -0.28 -12.36 -1.56
C MET A 270 0.39 -12.43 -0.19
N LEU A 271 -0.43 -12.39 0.85
CA LEU A 271 -0.04 -12.44 2.25
C LEU A 271 -0.57 -13.73 2.89
N GLU A 272 0.31 -14.38 3.65
CA GLU A 272 0.02 -15.52 4.53
C GLU A 272 -0.61 -16.76 3.84
N PHE A 273 -1.25 -17.64 4.61
CA PHE A 273 -1.89 -18.93 4.24
C PHE A 273 -1.04 -19.99 3.48
N TRP A 274 0.28 -19.82 3.41
CA TRP A 274 1.13 -20.70 2.62
C TRP A 274 1.35 -22.08 3.25
N ASN A 275 0.89 -23.13 2.57
CA ASN A 275 1.36 -24.50 2.76
C ASN A 275 1.99 -25.07 1.46
N PRO A 276 2.65 -26.24 1.49
CA PRO A 276 3.32 -26.77 0.30
C PRO A 276 2.38 -26.98 -0.90
N THR A 277 1.13 -27.36 -0.63
CA THR A 277 0.15 -27.63 -1.67
C THR A 277 -0.42 -26.34 -2.25
N ALA A 278 -0.72 -25.35 -1.42
CA ALA A 278 -1.24 -24.04 -1.82
C ALA A 278 -0.22 -23.29 -2.67
N SER A 279 1.03 -23.17 -2.19
CA SER A 279 2.13 -22.54 -2.93
C SER A 279 2.34 -23.21 -4.29
N ALA A 280 2.44 -24.54 -4.35
CA ALA A 280 2.58 -25.26 -5.62
C ALA A 280 1.39 -25.05 -6.58
N THR A 281 0.18 -24.85 -6.06
CA THR A 281 -1.03 -24.63 -6.86
C THR A 281 -1.03 -23.22 -7.46
N ILE A 282 -0.79 -22.20 -6.63
CA ILE A 282 -0.72 -20.79 -7.02
C ILE A 282 0.43 -20.55 -8.00
N PHE A 283 1.62 -21.06 -7.69
CA PHE A 283 2.80 -20.89 -8.52
C PHE A 283 2.65 -21.49 -9.92
N LYS A 284 1.88 -22.58 -10.07
CA LYS A 284 1.53 -23.13 -11.40
C LYS A 284 0.57 -22.23 -12.20
N ALA A 285 -0.14 -21.31 -11.57
CA ALA A 285 -1.02 -20.36 -12.24
C ALA A 285 -0.28 -19.15 -12.80
N LEU A 286 0.80 -18.70 -12.14
CA LEU A 286 1.54 -17.49 -12.52
C LEU A 286 2.04 -17.48 -13.98
N PRO A 287 2.57 -18.58 -14.56
CA PRO A 287 3.00 -18.62 -15.96
C PRO A 287 1.95 -18.16 -16.99
N VAL A 288 0.65 -18.27 -16.68
CA VAL A 288 -0.43 -17.82 -17.58
C VAL A 288 -0.42 -16.30 -17.75
N GLN A 289 0.08 -15.57 -16.75
CA GLN A 289 0.19 -14.11 -16.74
C GLN A 289 1.58 -13.60 -17.14
N ALA A 290 2.38 -14.44 -17.82
CA ALA A 290 3.75 -14.15 -18.23
C ALA A 290 3.94 -12.84 -19.02
N HIS A 291 2.91 -12.41 -19.75
CA HIS A 291 2.95 -11.23 -20.62
C HIS A 291 2.27 -9.98 -20.05
N SER A 292 1.73 -10.05 -18.83
CA SER A 292 1.04 -8.93 -18.20
C SER A 292 1.52 -8.62 -16.78
N LEU A 293 1.95 -9.63 -16.01
CA LEU A 293 2.34 -9.44 -14.61
C LEU A 293 3.63 -8.63 -14.54
N THR A 294 3.55 -7.43 -13.97
CA THR A 294 4.65 -6.48 -13.81
C THR A 294 5.15 -6.41 -12.38
N TYR A 295 4.31 -6.76 -11.42
CA TYR A 295 4.57 -6.63 -10.00
C TYR A 295 4.12 -7.89 -9.25
N LEU A 296 5.01 -8.43 -8.40
CA LEU A 296 4.72 -9.57 -7.52
C LEU A 296 5.21 -9.28 -6.11
N ARG A 297 4.32 -9.35 -5.12
CA ARG A 297 4.68 -9.34 -3.70
C ARG A 297 4.19 -10.60 -3.00
N LEU A 298 5.10 -11.23 -2.25
CA LEU A 298 4.82 -12.42 -1.46
C LEU A 298 5.31 -12.20 -0.02
N HIS A 299 4.45 -12.46 0.96
CA HIS A 299 4.82 -12.38 2.37
C HIS A 299 4.90 -13.77 3.02
N ASP A 300 5.71 -13.90 4.07
CA ASP A 300 5.71 -15.04 5.00
C ASP A 300 5.86 -16.40 4.27
N LEU A 301 6.82 -16.46 3.31
CA LEU A 301 7.14 -17.69 2.58
C LEU A 301 8.07 -18.59 3.39
N TYR A 302 7.94 -19.92 3.24
CA TYR A 302 8.96 -20.86 3.69
C TYR A 302 10.08 -21.04 2.67
N GLN A 303 11.28 -21.38 3.12
CA GLN A 303 12.46 -21.59 2.25
C GLN A 303 12.21 -22.55 1.08
N TYR A 304 11.48 -23.65 1.28
CA TYR A 304 11.18 -24.59 0.20
C TYR A 304 10.21 -24.01 -0.84
N GLN A 305 9.30 -23.10 -0.44
CA GLN A 305 8.36 -22.44 -1.35
C GLN A 305 9.13 -21.48 -2.25
N PHE A 306 10.13 -20.79 -1.71
CA PHE A 306 11.03 -19.97 -2.51
C PHE A 306 11.72 -20.77 -3.63
N ARG A 307 12.15 -22.02 -3.35
CA ARG A 307 12.70 -22.90 -4.40
C ARG A 307 11.71 -23.20 -5.52
N LEU A 308 10.41 -23.28 -5.21
CA LEU A 308 9.37 -23.48 -6.22
C LEU A 308 9.14 -22.22 -7.07
N LEU A 309 9.39 -21.03 -6.51
CA LEU A 309 9.26 -19.75 -7.22
C LEU A 309 10.38 -19.52 -8.24
N LEU A 310 11.63 -19.90 -7.93
CA LEU A 310 12.78 -19.59 -8.77
C LEU A 310 12.64 -20.02 -10.24
N PRO A 311 12.21 -21.26 -10.57
CA PRO A 311 12.03 -21.67 -11.97
C PRO A 311 10.92 -20.92 -12.72
N ILE A 312 10.05 -20.20 -12.01
CA ILE A 312 8.92 -19.48 -12.59
C ILE A 312 9.30 -18.05 -12.96
N LEU A 313 10.22 -17.43 -12.22
CA LEU A 313 10.63 -16.03 -12.47
C LEU A 313 11.05 -15.76 -13.93
N PRO A 314 11.82 -16.64 -14.62
CA PRO A 314 12.17 -16.41 -16.03
C PRO A 314 10.99 -16.52 -17.00
N ILE A 315 9.93 -17.22 -16.59
CA ILE A 315 8.70 -17.33 -17.39
C ILE A 315 7.92 -16.01 -17.36
N LEU A 316 8.01 -15.25 -16.26
CA LEU A 316 7.31 -13.98 -16.06
C LEU A 316 8.04 -12.82 -16.78
N ARG A 317 7.96 -12.82 -18.11
CA ARG A 317 8.74 -11.94 -19.02
C ARG A 317 8.50 -10.44 -18.82
N LYS A 318 7.41 -10.05 -18.17
CA LYS A 318 7.07 -8.65 -17.89
C LYS A 318 7.28 -8.25 -16.43
N LEU A 319 7.73 -9.17 -15.57
CA LEU A 319 7.93 -8.88 -14.15
C LEU A 319 9.12 -7.91 -13.99
N GLU A 320 8.82 -6.69 -13.54
CA GLU A 320 9.82 -5.64 -13.30
C GLU A 320 10.11 -5.47 -11.80
N THR A 321 9.11 -5.71 -10.94
CA THR A 321 9.22 -5.58 -9.48
C THR A 321 8.89 -6.88 -8.76
N LEU A 322 9.79 -7.31 -7.88
CA LEU A 322 9.60 -8.44 -6.97
C LEU A 322 9.85 -7.97 -5.55
N GLN A 323 8.86 -8.20 -4.69
CA GLN A 323 8.95 -7.93 -3.27
C GLN A 323 8.73 -9.21 -2.48
N ILE A 324 9.62 -9.47 -1.53
CA ILE A 324 9.55 -10.61 -0.63
C ILE A 324 9.65 -10.07 0.80
N ILE A 325 8.64 -10.36 1.61
CA ILE A 325 8.55 -9.84 2.97
C ILE A 325 8.47 -11.03 3.93
N SER A 326 9.51 -11.20 4.75
CA SER A 326 9.69 -12.30 5.70
C SER A 326 9.81 -13.68 5.04
N ILE A 327 10.84 -14.44 5.43
CA ILE A 327 10.99 -15.85 5.06
C ILE A 327 11.07 -16.69 6.34
N HIS A 328 10.15 -17.63 6.51
CA HIS A 328 10.15 -18.53 7.65
C HIS A 328 11.37 -19.47 7.61
N PRO A 329 12.05 -19.65 8.76
CA PRO A 329 13.04 -20.69 8.91
C PRO A 329 12.30 -22.04 8.88
N GLY A 330 12.67 -22.92 7.96
CA GLY A 330 12.18 -24.30 7.99
C GLY A 330 13.00 -25.16 8.96
N ASP A 331 12.48 -26.35 9.28
CA ASP A 331 13.23 -27.40 9.99
C ASP A 331 14.36 -28.01 9.12
N GLU A 332 14.44 -27.62 7.84
CA GLU A 332 15.44 -28.10 6.89
C GLU A 332 16.77 -27.36 7.04
N GLU A 333 17.87 -28.03 6.67
CA GLU A 333 19.18 -27.38 6.61
C GLU A 333 19.14 -26.14 5.69
N PRO A 334 19.89 -25.07 6.04
CA PRO A 334 19.99 -23.88 5.20
C PRO A 334 20.29 -24.24 3.76
N ILE A 335 19.56 -23.63 2.83
CA ILE A 335 19.71 -23.88 1.39
C ILE A 335 21.14 -23.55 0.97
N LYS A 336 21.91 -24.59 0.64
CA LYS A 336 23.22 -24.48 0.00
C LYS A 336 23.10 -24.90 -1.46
N ASN A 337 23.71 -24.13 -2.36
CA ASN A 337 23.79 -24.42 -3.80
C ASN A 337 22.43 -24.49 -4.50
N VAL A 338 21.84 -23.33 -4.77
CA VAL A 338 20.65 -23.20 -5.62
C VAL A 338 21.06 -23.36 -7.09
N GLU A 339 20.49 -24.33 -7.81
CA GLU A 339 20.62 -24.37 -9.27
C GLU A 339 19.93 -23.14 -9.86
N LEU A 340 20.70 -22.29 -10.54
CA LEU A 340 20.21 -21.03 -11.08
C LEU A 340 19.45 -21.25 -12.40
N PRO A 341 18.17 -20.82 -12.50
CA PRO A 341 17.42 -20.76 -13.75
C PRO A 341 17.96 -19.71 -14.73
N GLU A 342 17.23 -19.52 -15.84
CA GLU A 342 17.54 -18.50 -16.86
C GLU A 342 17.53 -17.05 -16.32
N PRO A 343 18.22 -16.10 -16.98
CA PRO A 343 18.19 -14.68 -16.61
C PRO A 343 16.79 -14.07 -16.64
N ILE A 344 16.55 -13.06 -15.79
CA ILE A 344 15.25 -12.38 -15.64
C ILE A 344 15.36 -10.88 -15.91
N HIS A 345 14.26 -10.25 -16.32
CA HIS A 345 14.18 -8.81 -16.64
C HIS A 345 13.77 -7.95 -15.43
N LEU A 346 14.16 -8.37 -14.23
CA LEU A 346 13.78 -7.73 -12.98
C LEU A 346 14.58 -6.44 -12.78
N LYS A 347 13.88 -5.32 -12.56
CA LYS A 347 14.47 -4.00 -12.30
C LYS A 347 14.51 -3.65 -10.81
N HIS A 348 13.51 -4.08 -10.06
CA HIS A 348 13.31 -3.71 -8.67
C HIS A 348 13.21 -4.97 -7.81
N LEU A 349 14.13 -5.09 -6.85
CA LEU A 349 14.08 -6.13 -5.83
C LEU A 349 14.00 -5.50 -4.45
N HIS A 350 13.02 -5.93 -3.67
CA HIS A 350 12.89 -5.56 -2.28
C HIS A 350 12.75 -6.81 -1.40
N TYR A 351 13.62 -6.89 -0.40
CA TYR A 351 13.57 -7.90 0.65
C TYR A 351 13.49 -7.23 2.03
N GLN A 352 12.42 -7.54 2.75
CA GLN A 352 12.19 -7.13 4.14
C GLN A 352 12.05 -8.39 5.02
N GLU A 353 12.35 -8.27 6.31
CA GLU A 353 12.21 -9.32 7.31
C GLU A 353 11.60 -8.71 8.57
N ASP A 354 10.45 -9.23 8.99
CA ASP A 354 9.73 -8.70 10.14
C ASP A 354 9.92 -9.55 11.41
N LYS A 355 10.24 -10.85 11.27
CA LYS A 355 10.04 -11.82 12.37
C LYS A 355 11.26 -12.69 12.68
N TYR A 356 11.96 -13.25 11.69
CA TYR A 356 12.74 -14.49 11.91
C TYR A 356 14.27 -14.37 11.83
N ARG A 357 14.83 -13.25 11.35
CA ARG A 357 16.28 -13.03 11.18
C ARG A 357 16.99 -14.21 10.49
N VAL A 358 16.46 -14.67 9.36
CA VAL A 358 17.02 -15.80 8.61
C VAL A 358 18.15 -15.33 7.68
N ASP A 359 19.21 -16.13 7.54
CA ASP A 359 20.21 -15.91 6.50
C ASP A 359 19.62 -16.27 5.13
N VAL A 360 19.28 -15.24 4.36
CA VAL A 360 18.70 -15.37 3.02
C VAL A 360 19.72 -15.17 1.90
N SER A 361 21.02 -15.15 2.22
CA SER A 361 22.09 -14.85 1.26
C SER A 361 22.04 -15.77 0.03
N ALA A 362 21.79 -17.07 0.22
CA ALA A 362 21.66 -18.03 -0.88
C ALA A 362 20.40 -17.78 -1.75
N LEU A 363 19.30 -17.31 -1.14
CA LEU A 363 18.02 -17.12 -1.81
C LEU A 363 17.98 -15.80 -2.58
N ILE A 364 18.29 -14.70 -1.89
CA ILE A 364 18.37 -13.37 -2.50
C ILE A 364 19.54 -13.32 -3.47
N GLY A 365 20.68 -13.94 -3.14
CA GLY A 365 21.82 -14.08 -4.04
C GLY A 365 21.43 -14.72 -5.37
N ALA A 366 20.62 -15.78 -5.36
CA ALA A 366 20.13 -16.40 -6.59
C ALA A 366 19.32 -15.43 -7.47
N ILE A 367 18.42 -14.64 -6.88
CA ILE A 367 17.65 -13.63 -7.64
C ILE A 367 18.59 -12.55 -8.20
N LEU A 368 19.56 -12.06 -7.41
CA LEU A 368 20.53 -11.07 -7.87
C LEU A 368 21.36 -11.59 -9.04
N GLU A 369 21.76 -12.87 -9.02
CA GLU A 369 22.47 -13.51 -10.12
C GLU A 369 21.62 -13.66 -11.38
N MET A 370 20.32 -13.95 -11.22
CA MET A 370 19.37 -14.06 -12.33
C MET A 370 19.04 -12.68 -12.93
N ALA A 371 18.84 -11.66 -12.10
CA ALA A 371 18.52 -10.30 -12.53
C ALA A 371 19.74 -9.58 -13.14
N ASN A 372 20.90 -9.76 -12.51
CA ASN A 372 22.20 -9.32 -13.01
C ASN A 372 22.18 -7.83 -13.41
N VAL A 373 22.65 -7.51 -14.62
CA VAL A 373 22.68 -6.16 -15.18
C VAL A 373 21.32 -5.47 -15.34
N ASN A 374 20.20 -6.19 -15.20
CA ASN A 374 18.88 -5.59 -15.34
C ASN A 374 18.41 -4.88 -14.06
N LEU A 375 19.04 -5.16 -12.91
CA LEU A 375 18.61 -4.62 -11.63
C LEU A 375 19.01 -3.14 -11.49
N GLU A 376 18.02 -2.28 -11.25
CA GLU A 376 18.16 -0.84 -11.11
C GLU A 376 18.02 -0.38 -9.66
N THR A 377 17.19 -1.07 -8.87
CA THR A 377 16.97 -0.73 -7.45
C THR A 377 16.99 -1.98 -6.56
N LEU A 378 17.68 -1.87 -5.43
CA LEU A 378 17.74 -2.92 -4.42
C LEU A 378 17.50 -2.35 -3.03
N SER A 379 16.54 -2.89 -2.29
CA SER A 379 16.38 -2.68 -0.86
C SER A 379 16.41 -4.05 -0.17
N CYS A 380 17.33 -4.27 0.77
CA CYS A 380 17.51 -5.57 1.39
C CYS A 380 17.93 -5.44 2.86
N VAL A 381 17.29 -6.23 3.72
CA VAL A 381 17.66 -6.34 5.13
C VAL A 381 18.47 -7.60 5.44
N HIS A 382 19.12 -7.62 6.60
CA HIS A 382 20.01 -8.70 7.08
C HIS A 382 21.11 -9.11 6.07
N VAL A 383 21.69 -8.11 5.41
CA VAL A 383 22.70 -8.29 4.37
C VAL A 383 24.03 -8.73 4.98
N THR A 384 24.56 -9.86 4.52
CA THR A 384 25.88 -10.40 4.89
C THR A 384 26.99 -9.87 3.97
N SER A 385 28.25 -9.98 4.39
CA SER A 385 29.40 -9.61 3.55
C SER A 385 29.44 -10.34 2.20
N GLU A 386 29.03 -11.62 2.18
CA GLU A 386 28.92 -12.43 0.97
C GLU A 386 27.89 -11.85 0.00
N LEU A 387 26.70 -11.47 0.50
CA LEU A 387 25.67 -10.87 -0.32
C LEU A 387 26.11 -9.52 -0.90
N VAL A 388 26.86 -8.70 -0.14
CA VAL A 388 27.47 -7.46 -0.65
C VAL A 388 28.42 -7.72 -1.82
N GLU A 389 29.22 -8.78 -1.76
CA GLU A 389 30.12 -9.16 -2.86
C GLU A 389 29.33 -9.57 -4.11
N ILE A 390 28.26 -10.35 -3.94
CA ILE A 390 27.36 -10.73 -5.05
C ILE A 390 26.77 -9.48 -5.72
N ILE A 391 26.23 -8.55 -4.93
CA ILE A 391 25.67 -7.28 -5.45
C ILE A 391 26.73 -6.54 -6.26
N GLY A 392 27.94 -6.38 -5.72
CA GLY A 392 29.01 -5.63 -6.36
C GLY A 392 29.55 -6.25 -7.65
N GLN A 393 29.43 -7.56 -7.80
CA GLN A 393 29.87 -8.30 -8.99
C GLN A 393 28.79 -8.41 -10.06
N LYS A 394 27.52 -8.53 -9.67
CA LYS A 394 26.41 -8.92 -10.56
C LYS A 394 25.50 -7.75 -10.94
N CYS A 395 25.43 -6.67 -10.16
CA CYS A 395 24.44 -5.61 -10.34
C CYS A 395 25.08 -4.24 -10.65
N PRO A 396 25.79 -4.08 -11.78
CA PRO A 396 26.55 -2.85 -12.07
C PRO A 396 25.69 -1.62 -12.40
N ASN A 397 24.42 -1.82 -12.74
CA ASN A 397 23.49 -0.77 -13.19
C ASN A 397 22.62 -0.19 -12.07
N LEU A 398 22.90 -0.55 -10.81
CA LEU A 398 22.17 -0.03 -9.66
C LEU A 398 22.22 1.50 -9.60
N THR A 399 21.05 2.10 -9.43
CA THR A 399 20.84 3.53 -9.23
C THR A 399 20.37 3.85 -7.81
N HIS A 400 19.64 2.92 -7.16
CA HIS A 400 19.15 3.06 -5.79
C HIS A 400 19.48 1.79 -4.99
N LEU A 401 20.07 1.98 -3.82
CA LEU A 401 20.55 0.90 -2.96
C LEU A 401 20.27 1.21 -1.49
N SER A 402 19.49 0.37 -0.82
CA SER A 402 19.27 0.39 0.63
C SER A 402 19.71 -0.94 1.23
N LEU A 403 20.60 -0.91 2.22
CA LEU A 403 21.15 -2.10 2.87
C LEU A 403 21.04 -2.00 4.38
N SER A 404 20.36 -2.96 5.02
CA SER A 404 20.45 -3.19 6.46
C SER A 404 21.39 -4.35 6.74
N LEU A 405 22.51 -4.09 7.39
CA LEU A 405 23.59 -5.07 7.58
C LEU A 405 23.27 -6.03 8.73
N ALA A 406 23.65 -7.30 8.55
CA ALA A 406 23.54 -8.32 9.60
C ALA A 406 24.58 -8.13 10.72
N THR A 407 25.68 -7.40 10.46
CA THR A 407 26.79 -7.21 11.38
C THR A 407 26.86 -5.76 11.92
N PRO A 408 27.38 -5.56 13.14
CA PRO A 408 27.54 -4.22 13.72
C PRO A 408 28.64 -3.39 13.04
N GLU A 409 29.56 -4.03 12.33
CA GLU A 409 30.64 -3.39 11.57
C GLU A 409 30.29 -3.34 10.08
N ILE A 410 30.70 -2.26 9.39
CA ILE A 410 30.61 -2.12 7.93
C ILE A 410 31.72 -2.96 7.28
N PRO A 411 31.37 -4.00 6.51
CA PRO A 411 32.36 -4.80 5.80
C PRO A 411 33.12 -3.98 4.76
N VAL A 412 34.39 -4.31 4.54
CA VAL A 412 35.21 -3.71 3.46
C VAL A 412 34.57 -3.93 2.08
N SER A 413 33.81 -5.01 1.90
CA SER A 413 33.08 -5.29 0.65
C SER A 413 32.08 -4.19 0.31
N VAL A 414 31.51 -3.46 1.29
CA VAL A 414 30.61 -2.32 1.01
C VAL A 414 31.37 -1.19 0.32
N SER A 415 32.61 -0.92 0.75
CA SER A 415 33.46 0.06 0.07
C SER A 415 33.83 -0.39 -1.34
N GLY A 416 34.04 -1.69 -1.54
CA GLY A 416 34.24 -2.28 -2.87
C GLY A 416 33.03 -2.08 -3.79
N LEU A 417 31.83 -2.36 -3.28
CA LEU A 417 30.55 -2.18 -3.97
C LEU A 417 30.31 -0.73 -4.40
N LEU A 418 30.54 0.24 -3.51
CA LEU A 418 30.37 1.66 -3.83
C LEU A 418 31.37 2.14 -4.91
N THR A 419 32.57 1.56 -4.92
CA THR A 419 33.57 1.87 -5.93
C THR A 419 33.21 1.30 -7.31
N SER A 420 32.51 0.16 -7.37
CA SER A 420 32.10 -0.47 -8.63
C SER A 420 30.78 0.08 -9.22
N THR A 421 29.91 0.67 -8.40
CA THR A 421 28.58 1.18 -8.79
C THR A 421 28.61 2.64 -9.23
N LEU A 422 29.22 2.92 -10.39
CA LEU A 422 29.49 4.29 -10.86
C LEU A 422 28.24 5.15 -11.13
N TYR A 423 27.06 4.55 -11.28
CA TYR A 423 25.79 5.25 -11.58
C TYR A 423 24.87 5.42 -10.37
N LEU A 424 25.30 4.99 -9.18
CA LEU A 424 24.49 5.04 -7.97
C LEU A 424 24.12 6.48 -7.62
N ARG A 425 22.83 6.77 -7.52
CA ARG A 425 22.26 8.08 -7.18
C ARG A 425 21.74 8.14 -5.76
N HIS A 426 21.28 7.01 -5.23
CA HIS A 426 20.78 6.88 -3.89
C HIS A 426 21.43 5.71 -3.17
N PHE A 427 21.98 5.99 -1.99
CA PHE A 427 22.48 4.98 -1.08
C PHE A 427 21.96 5.21 0.34
N SER A 428 21.43 4.17 0.96
CA SER A 428 21.13 4.12 2.39
C SER A 428 21.76 2.89 3.04
N ILE A 429 22.23 3.07 4.27
CA ILE A 429 22.83 1.99 5.06
C ILE A 429 22.31 1.98 6.50
N TYR A 430 21.97 0.80 7.01
CA TYR A 430 21.41 0.58 8.34
C TYR A 430 22.23 -0.42 9.11
N ILE A 431 22.54 -0.05 10.35
CA ILE A 431 23.34 -0.84 11.28
C ILE A 431 22.65 -0.76 12.62
N ASN A 432 21.94 -1.83 12.97
CA ASN A 432 21.22 -1.91 14.23
C ASN A 432 22.18 -2.27 15.40
N SER A 433 23.13 -1.38 15.64
CA SER A 433 24.11 -1.46 16.73
C SER A 433 24.35 -0.09 17.34
N ALA A 434 24.53 -0.03 18.65
CA ALA A 434 24.97 1.20 19.33
C ALA A 434 26.49 1.46 19.18
N GLU A 435 27.23 0.46 18.71
CA GLU A 435 28.69 0.52 18.57
C GLU A 435 29.12 1.30 17.33
N PHE A 436 30.35 1.83 17.39
CA PHE A 436 30.97 2.53 16.27
C PHE A 436 31.22 1.54 15.11
N PRO A 437 30.73 1.80 13.88
CA PRO A 437 30.61 0.78 12.83
C PRO A 437 31.90 0.50 12.05
N PHE A 438 33.04 1.05 12.46
CA PHE A 438 34.32 0.85 11.78
C PHE A 438 35.37 0.29 12.73
N ALA A 439 35.98 -0.83 12.35
CA ALA A 439 37.06 -1.45 13.12
C ALA A 439 38.31 -0.56 13.22
N THR A 440 38.60 0.24 12.18
CA THR A 440 39.75 1.14 12.15
C THR A 440 39.43 2.48 11.48
N THR A 441 40.26 3.49 11.74
CA THR A 441 40.20 4.79 11.06
C THR A 441 40.48 4.67 9.55
N GLU A 442 41.29 3.69 9.14
CA GLU A 442 41.54 3.42 7.73
C GLU A 442 40.28 2.90 7.03
N ASN A 443 39.48 2.05 7.69
CA ASN A 443 38.21 1.57 7.13
C ASN A 443 37.19 2.71 6.97
N LEU A 444 37.10 3.62 7.94
CA LEU A 444 36.28 4.84 7.81
C LEU A 444 36.72 5.69 6.61
N HIS A 445 38.03 5.92 6.46
CA HIS A 445 38.57 6.72 5.36
C HIS A 445 38.33 6.07 4.00
N GLN A 446 38.51 4.75 3.92
CA GLN A 446 38.23 3.96 2.73
C GLN A 446 36.75 4.03 2.36
N PHE A 447 35.85 3.87 3.34
CA PHE A 447 34.41 3.98 3.12
C PHE A 447 34.03 5.37 2.63
N ALA A 448 34.50 6.44 3.28
CA ALA A 448 34.22 7.81 2.84
C ALA A 448 34.65 8.08 1.40
N LYS A 449 35.82 7.56 1.00
CA LYS A 449 36.35 7.76 -0.36
C LYS A 449 35.70 6.89 -1.43
N SER A 450 35.02 5.81 -1.04
CA SER A 450 34.42 4.85 -1.97
C SER A 450 33.15 5.35 -2.64
N PHE A 451 32.54 6.41 -2.12
CA PHE A 451 31.26 6.93 -2.62
C PHE A 451 31.42 7.43 -4.08
N PRO A 452 30.54 7.04 -5.01
CA PRO A 452 30.62 7.53 -6.37
C PRO A 452 30.17 8.99 -6.46
N LYS A 453 30.76 9.77 -7.37
CA LYS A 453 30.41 11.21 -7.55
C LYS A 453 28.98 11.45 -8.02
N SER A 454 28.35 10.43 -8.60
CA SER A 454 26.95 10.42 -9.04
C SER A 454 25.95 10.40 -7.87
N LEU A 455 26.40 10.09 -6.65
CA LEU A 455 25.53 9.93 -5.50
C LEU A 455 24.96 11.28 -5.04
N LEU A 456 23.63 11.37 -5.01
CA LEU A 456 22.88 12.58 -4.66
C LEU A 456 22.19 12.44 -3.31
N TYR A 457 21.75 11.23 -2.96
CA TYR A 457 21.11 10.92 -1.68
C TYR A 457 22.01 10.01 -0.87
N PHE A 458 22.31 10.41 0.37
CA PHE A 458 22.89 9.53 1.36
C PHE A 458 22.06 9.50 2.65
N GLY A 459 21.58 8.31 3.00
CA GLY A 459 20.88 8.07 4.25
C GLY A 459 21.64 7.09 5.14
N PHE A 460 21.59 7.28 6.45
CA PHE A 460 22.25 6.35 7.37
C PHE A 460 21.53 6.20 8.71
N TYR A 461 21.47 4.96 9.17
CA TYR A 461 21.19 4.59 10.55
C TYR A 461 22.43 3.90 11.11
N MET A 462 23.29 4.65 11.78
CA MET A 462 24.50 4.10 12.41
C MET A 462 24.95 4.99 13.56
N SER A 463 25.71 4.43 14.50
CA SER A 463 26.32 5.19 15.58
C SER A 463 27.51 6.00 15.05
N ILE A 464 27.35 7.31 14.90
CA ILE A 464 28.42 8.20 14.42
C ILE A 464 28.42 9.51 15.22
N THR A 465 29.60 9.94 15.67
CA THR A 465 29.73 11.22 16.36
C THR A 465 29.79 12.38 15.36
N PRO A 466 29.39 13.61 15.75
CA PRO A 466 29.45 14.77 14.87
C PRO A 466 30.85 15.02 14.26
N TYR A 467 31.92 14.82 15.05
CA TYR A 467 33.30 14.96 14.56
C TYR A 467 33.64 13.95 13.45
N ILE A 468 33.21 12.70 13.61
CA ILE A 468 33.46 11.65 12.62
C ILE A 468 32.62 11.88 11.37
N LEU A 469 31.38 12.35 11.52
CA LEU A 469 30.54 12.73 10.39
C LEU A 469 31.16 13.90 9.60
N ASP A 470 31.67 14.92 10.27
CA ASP A 470 32.36 16.04 9.62
C ASP A 470 33.58 15.56 8.82
N PHE A 471 34.40 14.68 9.41
CA PHE A 471 35.51 14.05 8.70
C PHE A 471 35.03 13.27 7.46
N PHE A 472 34.01 12.43 7.62
CA PHE A 472 33.42 11.65 6.53
C PHE A 472 32.94 12.55 5.38
N LEU A 473 32.14 13.58 5.68
CA LEU A 473 31.56 14.48 4.68
C LEU A 473 32.63 15.30 3.92
N LYS A 474 33.76 15.62 4.59
CA LYS A 474 34.90 16.28 3.97
C LYS A 474 35.72 15.35 3.09
N ALA A 475 35.90 14.09 3.51
CA ALA A 475 36.62 13.08 2.74
C ALA A 475 35.81 12.54 1.55
N CYS A 476 34.47 12.62 1.63
CA CYS A 476 33.56 12.09 0.62
C CYS A 476 33.64 12.89 -0.70
N PRO A 477 33.79 12.21 -1.85
CA PRO A 477 33.83 12.86 -3.16
C PRO A 477 32.43 13.26 -3.67
N ALA A 478 31.36 12.65 -3.16
CA ALA A 478 29.98 12.96 -3.54
C ALA A 478 29.54 14.33 -3.01
N SER A 479 28.64 14.99 -3.75
CA SER A 479 28.02 16.26 -3.35
C SER A 479 26.52 16.05 -3.17
N PHE A 480 26.14 15.70 -1.95
CA PHE A 480 24.78 15.29 -1.62
C PHE A 480 23.79 16.45 -1.79
N GLN A 481 22.66 16.12 -2.39
CA GLN A 481 21.47 16.95 -2.46
C GLN A 481 20.48 16.62 -1.35
N ILE A 482 20.46 15.36 -0.92
CA ILE A 482 19.67 14.89 0.21
C ILE A 482 20.57 14.16 1.20
N LEU A 483 20.46 14.54 2.48
CA LEU A 483 20.99 13.78 3.59
C LEU A 483 19.83 13.31 4.46
N ALA A 484 19.83 12.04 4.84
CA ALA A 484 18.85 11.46 5.75
C ALA A 484 19.51 10.85 6.98
N VAL A 485 19.10 11.33 8.16
CA VAL A 485 19.56 10.81 9.44
C VAL A 485 18.41 10.05 10.07
N TYR A 486 18.46 8.73 9.97
CA TYR A 486 17.40 7.84 10.43
C TYR A 486 17.50 7.49 11.90
N ARG A 487 18.66 7.75 12.52
CA ARG A 487 18.89 7.42 13.92
C ARG A 487 18.55 8.62 14.80
N PRO A 488 17.43 8.62 15.54
CA PRO A 488 17.03 9.77 16.32
C PRO A 488 18.04 10.08 17.43
N GLU A 489 18.65 9.07 18.07
CA GLU A 489 19.48 9.31 19.26
C GLU A 489 20.75 10.15 19.02
N ILE A 490 21.20 10.29 17.77
CA ILE A 490 22.40 11.07 17.42
C ILE A 490 22.10 12.50 16.98
N ILE A 491 20.82 12.85 16.79
CA ILE A 491 20.45 14.16 16.27
C ILE A 491 20.47 15.19 17.42
N ASP A 492 21.61 15.84 17.57
CA ASP A 492 21.85 16.92 18.54
C ASP A 492 22.25 18.24 17.88
N GLU A 493 22.49 19.28 18.68
CA GLU A 493 22.95 20.58 18.18
C GLU A 493 24.27 20.49 17.40
N ASN A 494 25.18 19.60 17.81
CA ASN A 494 26.50 19.47 17.20
C ASN A 494 26.41 18.79 15.83
N LEU A 495 25.57 17.77 15.69
CA LEU A 495 25.24 17.14 14.41
C LEU A 495 24.64 18.16 13.45
N LEU A 496 23.66 18.95 13.91
CA LEU A 496 23.04 19.99 13.09
C LEU A 496 24.06 21.03 12.63
N LYS A 497 24.99 21.46 13.50
CA LYS A 497 26.09 22.36 13.11
C LYS A 497 26.97 21.78 12.01
N VAL A 498 27.30 20.49 12.09
CA VAL A 498 28.08 19.81 11.04
C VAL A 498 27.32 19.81 9.71
N LEU A 499 26.02 19.52 9.73
CA LEU A 499 25.17 19.53 8.54
C LEU A 499 24.99 20.94 7.95
N ILE A 500 24.86 21.97 8.79
CA ILE A 500 24.82 23.38 8.38
C ILE A 500 26.15 23.78 7.72
N ASN A 501 27.28 23.41 8.31
CA ASN A 501 28.60 23.68 7.74
C ASN A 501 28.75 23.00 6.38
N TYR A 502 28.35 21.73 6.26
CA TYR A 502 28.34 21.03 4.98
C TYR A 502 27.49 21.74 3.92
N ALA A 503 26.27 22.16 4.29
CA ALA A 503 25.36 22.88 3.39
C ALA A 503 25.98 24.20 2.89
N ASN A 504 26.61 24.96 3.78
CA ASN A 504 27.29 26.21 3.44
C ASN A 504 28.53 26.01 2.55
N GLU A 505 29.32 24.98 2.84
CA GLU A 505 30.57 24.68 2.11
C GLU A 505 30.29 24.10 0.72
N ARG A 506 29.42 23.09 0.61
CA ARG A 506 29.15 22.38 -0.65
C ARG A 506 28.10 23.06 -1.51
N LYS A 507 27.13 23.76 -0.90
CA LYS A 507 25.99 24.42 -1.58
C LYS A 507 25.14 23.50 -2.47
N SER A 508 25.25 22.18 -2.28
CA SER A 508 24.49 21.17 -3.02
C SER A 508 23.26 20.69 -2.26
N LEU A 509 23.25 20.79 -0.92
CA LEU A 509 22.22 20.23 -0.06
C LEU A 509 20.89 20.99 -0.21
N LYS A 510 19.88 20.31 -0.77
CA LYS A 510 18.53 20.83 -0.99
C LYS A 510 17.55 20.40 0.10
N LYS A 511 17.70 19.18 0.62
CA LYS A 511 16.77 18.59 1.59
C LYS A 511 17.53 17.85 2.69
N LEU A 512 17.08 18.03 3.94
CA LEU A 512 17.55 17.29 5.10
C LEU A 512 16.36 16.52 5.70
N LEU A 513 16.52 15.21 5.85
CA LEU A 513 15.53 14.32 6.45
C LEU A 513 16.01 13.88 7.83
N LEU A 514 15.15 14.06 8.84
CA LEU A 514 15.45 13.74 10.23
C LEU A 514 14.34 12.85 10.81
N GLU A 515 14.72 11.73 11.42
CA GLU A 515 13.79 10.87 12.16
C GLU A 515 13.20 11.57 13.38
N ASP A 516 11.92 11.30 13.63
CA ASP A 516 11.12 12.05 14.58
C ASP A 516 11.51 11.77 16.04
N PHE A 517 11.50 12.82 16.86
CA PHE A 517 11.72 12.71 18.31
C PHE A 517 10.39 12.79 19.05
N TYR A 518 9.68 11.67 19.16
CA TYR A 518 8.60 11.57 20.15
C TYR A 518 9.19 11.30 21.53
N SER A 519 9.83 12.32 22.13
CA SER A 519 9.94 12.58 23.58
C SER A 519 11.27 13.25 23.99
N TYR A 520 11.14 14.30 24.83
CA TYR A 520 12.15 14.97 25.66
C TYR A 520 13.21 15.93 25.04
N GLU A 521 12.97 17.24 25.27
CA GLU A 521 13.88 18.42 25.34
C GLU A 521 14.67 18.86 24.09
N GLY A 522 14.90 20.15 23.76
CA GLY A 522 14.66 21.43 24.44
C GLY A 522 14.98 22.63 23.51
N ARG A 523 14.81 23.87 24.01
CA ARG A 523 14.94 25.14 23.22
C ARG A 523 16.21 25.27 22.37
N VAL A 524 17.28 24.55 22.72
CA VAL A 524 18.59 24.60 22.07
C VAL A 524 18.57 23.90 20.70
N ILE A 525 17.94 22.72 20.59
CA ILE A 525 17.74 22.04 19.29
C ILE A 525 16.83 22.90 18.39
N THR A 526 15.85 23.60 18.96
CA THR A 526 14.98 24.53 18.22
C THR A 526 15.77 25.68 17.57
N ALA A 527 16.79 26.21 18.25
CA ALA A 527 17.63 27.28 17.70
C ALA A 527 18.49 26.78 16.53
N ALA A 528 19.15 25.63 16.67
CA ALA A 528 19.96 25.03 15.61
C ALA A 528 19.11 24.59 14.41
N LEU A 529 17.92 24.03 14.63
CA LEU A 529 16.97 23.73 13.55
C LEU A 529 16.49 25.00 12.83
N LYS A 530 16.27 26.08 13.58
CA LYS A 530 15.90 27.37 12.97
C LYS A 530 17.03 27.92 12.11
N GLU A 531 18.27 27.82 12.56
CA GLU A 531 19.46 28.16 11.78
C GLU A 531 19.56 27.26 10.53
N ALA A 532 19.39 25.95 10.68
CA ALA A 532 19.41 25.01 9.56
C ALA A 532 18.37 25.38 8.49
N LYS A 533 17.15 25.78 8.88
CA LYS A 533 16.11 26.25 7.94
C LYS A 533 16.45 27.54 7.19
N THR A 534 17.46 28.29 7.62
CA THR A 534 17.95 29.48 6.87
C THR A 534 18.89 29.12 5.73
N VAL A 535 19.51 27.94 5.78
CA VAL A 535 20.54 27.50 4.81
C VAL A 535 20.04 26.33 3.96
N ILE A 536 19.27 25.42 4.56
CA ILE A 536 18.75 24.20 3.93
C ILE A 536 17.29 24.44 3.52
N PRO A 537 16.95 24.41 2.22
CA PRO A 537 15.61 24.76 1.74
C PRO A 537 14.46 23.93 2.34
N ILE A 538 14.67 22.62 2.50
CA ILE A 538 13.64 21.69 2.95
C ILE A 538 14.18 20.87 4.13
N ILE A 539 13.46 20.89 5.25
CA ILE A 539 13.71 20.00 6.40
C ILE A 539 12.39 19.33 6.76
N GLN A 540 12.35 18.01 6.69
CA GLN A 540 11.15 17.19 6.86
C GLN A 540 11.49 15.88 7.61
N HIS A 541 10.46 15.17 8.01
CA HIS A 541 10.60 13.83 8.58
C HIS A 541 11.11 12.84 7.54
N THR A 542 11.90 11.88 8.00
CA THR A 542 12.27 10.70 7.22
C THR A 542 11.04 9.88 6.86
N ILE A 543 11.18 9.13 5.79
CA ILE A 543 10.30 8.03 5.41
C ILE A 543 11.04 6.74 5.78
N SER A 544 10.28 5.69 6.14
CA SER A 544 10.88 4.44 6.61
C SER A 544 11.90 3.91 5.60
N CYS A 545 12.98 3.36 6.14
CA CYS A 545 14.14 2.93 5.39
C CYS A 545 13.98 1.69 4.54
N ASP A 546 13.06 0.84 4.99
CA ASP A 546 12.76 -0.44 4.39
C ASP A 546 11.63 -0.28 3.37
N GLU A 547 11.21 0.95 3.05
CA GLU A 547 10.21 1.14 2.00
C GLU A 547 10.77 0.77 0.62
N PRO A 548 9.96 0.10 -0.20
CA PRO A 548 10.36 -0.27 -1.54
C PRO A 548 10.41 0.96 -2.46
N TYR A 549 11.37 0.96 -3.39
CA TYR A 549 11.51 2.02 -4.40
C TYR A 549 10.45 1.99 -5.51
N SER A 550 9.59 0.96 -5.52
CA SER A 550 8.42 0.85 -6.39
C SER A 550 7.34 0.07 -5.65
N GLY A 551 6.09 0.48 -5.75
CA GLY A 551 4.95 -0.16 -5.08
C GLY A 551 3.87 -0.59 -6.09
N PRO A 552 2.96 -1.49 -5.69
CA PRO A 552 1.79 -1.81 -6.48
C PRO A 552 0.85 -0.59 -6.51
N VAL A 553 -0.06 -0.54 -7.48
CA VAL A 553 -1.07 0.54 -7.55
C VAL A 553 -1.96 0.58 -6.29
N MET A 554 -2.07 -0.54 -5.57
CA MET A 554 -2.86 -0.68 -4.35
C MET A 554 -2.21 0.00 -3.14
N ASP A 555 -0.88 0.10 -3.10
CA ASP A 555 -0.15 0.73 -1.99
C ASP A 555 0.21 2.17 -2.32
N ASN A 556 -0.67 2.94 -2.96
CA ASN A 556 -0.41 4.35 -3.17
C ASN A 556 -1.08 5.18 -2.07
N PRO A 557 -0.51 5.29 -0.85
CA PRO A 557 -0.75 6.48 -0.06
C PRO A 557 -0.11 7.61 -0.86
N ARG A 558 -0.88 8.67 -1.09
CA ARG A 558 -0.63 9.78 -2.03
C ARG A 558 0.68 10.57 -1.79
N ASP A 559 1.56 10.09 -0.93
CA ASP A 559 2.78 10.72 -0.45
C ASP A 559 4.07 10.16 -1.10
N LEU A 560 4.04 9.02 -1.80
CA LEU A 560 5.25 8.43 -2.41
C LEU A 560 5.68 9.11 -3.73
N ASP A 561 4.72 9.56 -4.55
CA ASP A 561 4.98 10.21 -5.84
C ASP A 561 5.74 11.54 -5.70
N ASP A 562 5.69 12.18 -4.53
CA ASP A 562 6.32 13.50 -4.30
C ASP A 562 7.76 13.41 -3.74
N VAL A 563 8.21 12.23 -3.31
CA VAL A 563 9.50 12.06 -2.62
C VAL A 563 10.64 11.80 -3.59
N TRP A 564 10.39 11.01 -4.64
CA TRP A 564 11.44 10.42 -5.47
C TRP A 564 11.58 11.08 -6.85
N ASP A 565 10.51 11.69 -7.37
CA ASP A 565 10.49 12.26 -8.74
C ASP A 565 10.82 13.76 -8.84
N LYS A 566 11.07 14.44 -7.71
CA LYS A 566 11.37 15.89 -7.67
C LYS A 566 12.75 16.23 -7.08
N VAL A 567 13.85 15.76 -7.69
CA VAL A 567 15.21 16.32 -7.45
C VAL A 567 16.05 16.46 -8.70
#